data_AF-A0A1Y4ENG4-F1
#
_entry.id   AF-A0A1Y4ENG4-F1
#
_cell.length_a   1.000
_cell.length_b   1.000
_cell.length_c   1.000
_cell.angle_alpha   90.00
_cell.angle_beta   90.00
_cell.angle_gamma   90.00
#
_symmetry.space_group_name_H-M   'P 1'
#
loop_
_entity.id
_entity.type
_entity.pdbx_description
1 polymer ?
#
loop_
_entity_poly.entity_id
_entity_poly.type
_entity_poly.pdbx_seq_one_letter_code
_entity_poly.pdbx_strand_id
1 'polypeptide(L)' 'MIYCGNHFCAYWFEGICMKEDIRLDNRGVCLTCVQVDIDRSLLARQRAQAREYREGLEDCAKKWLDNLDFT' A
#
# COMPACT_ATOMS: atom_id res chain seq x y z
N MET A 1 1.43 0.04 3.48
CA MET A 1 1.85 0.81 2.29
C MET A 1 0.60 1.14 1.48
N ILE A 2 0.02 2.33 1.69
CA ILE A 2 -1.24 2.77 1.07
C ILE A 2 -0.87 3.52 -0.22
N TYR A 3 -0.73 2.79 -1.32
CA TYR A 3 -0.33 3.38 -2.60
C TYR A 3 -1.54 4.06 -3.28
N CYS A 4 -1.58 5.39 -3.22
CA CYS A 4 -2.48 6.21 -4.06
C CYS A 4 -1.88 6.48 -5.46
N GLY A 5 -0.60 6.15 -5.70
CA GLY A 5 0.07 6.31 -7.00
C GLY A 5 0.26 4.99 -7.74
N ASN A 6 0.05 5.00 -9.06
CA ASN A 6 0.23 3.83 -9.94
C ASN A 6 1.70 3.61 -10.36
N HIS A 7 2.65 4.14 -9.59
CA HIS A 7 4.07 4.18 -9.98
C HIS A 7 4.94 3.51 -8.92
N PHE A 8 5.94 2.76 -9.37
CA PHE A 8 6.95 2.10 -8.55
C PHE A 8 8.30 2.82 -8.71
N CYS A 9 9.03 2.99 -7.61
CA CYS A 9 10.40 3.52 -7.65
C CYS A 9 11.37 2.40 -8.02
N ALA A 10 12.08 2.52 -9.15
CA ALA A 10 13.04 1.51 -9.61
C ALA A 10 14.21 1.25 -8.64
N TYR A 11 14.47 2.18 -7.72
CA TYR A 11 15.53 2.09 -6.72
C TYR A 11 15.02 1.65 -5.33
N TRP A 12 13.77 1.20 -5.24
CA TRP A 12 13.18 0.76 -3.99
C TRP A 12 13.68 -0.64 -3.61
N PHE A 13 14.25 -0.78 -2.42
CA PHE A 13 14.73 -2.05 -1.88
C PHE A 13 14.45 -2.12 -0.38
N GLU A 14 13.85 -3.23 0.08
CA GLU A 14 13.55 -3.49 1.50
C GLU A 14 12.89 -2.33 2.28
N GLY A 15 11.99 -1.58 1.62
CA GLY A 15 11.25 -0.50 2.27
C GLY A 15 11.97 0.85 2.29
N ILE A 16 13.13 0.95 1.64
CA ILE A 16 13.95 2.16 1.56
C ILE A 16 14.25 2.47 0.07
N CYS A 17 14.31 3.75 -0.27
CA CYS A 17 14.83 4.16 -1.58
C CYS A 17 16.36 4.22 -1.51
N MET A 18 17.04 3.48 -2.38
CA MET A 18 18.52 3.35 -2.38
C MET A 18 19.24 4.50 -3.07
N LYS A 19 18.53 5.57 -3.45
CA LYS A 19 19.13 6.70 -4.16
C LYS A 19 19.70 7.67 -3.13
N GLU A 20 20.95 8.11 -3.33
CA GLU A 20 21.64 9.01 -2.39
C GLU A 20 21.01 10.41 -2.34
N ASP A 21 20.55 10.93 -3.49
CA ASP A 21 19.91 12.25 -3.59
C ASP A 21 18.39 12.12 -3.81
N ILE A 22 17.65 12.06 -2.69
CA ILE A 22 16.18 12.02 -2.69
C ILE A 22 15.64 13.45 -2.62
N ARG A 23 14.98 13.87 -3.69
CA ARG A 23 14.20 15.11 -3.73
C ARG A 23 12.73 14.75 -3.84
N LEU A 24 11.90 15.26 -2.95
CA LEU A 24 10.45 15.02 -2.93
C LEU A 24 9.70 16.28 -3.41
N ASP A 25 8.56 16.09 -4.07
CA ASP A 25 7.60 17.18 -4.25
C ASP A 25 6.82 17.45 -2.94
N ASN A 26 5.98 18.48 -2.96
CA ASN A 26 5.14 18.85 -1.81
C ASN A 26 4.06 17.81 -1.44
N ARG A 27 3.91 16.75 -2.24
CA ARG A 27 3.02 15.61 -2.00
C ARG A 27 3.78 14.36 -1.54
N GLY A 28 5.10 14.46 -1.33
CA GLY A 28 5.95 13.35 -0.91
C GLY A 28 6.35 12.40 -2.04
N VAL A 29 6.19 12.80 -3.30
CA VAL A 29 6.58 11.99 -4.46
C VAL A 29 8.05 12.24 -4.80
N CYS A 30 8.83 11.17 -4.94
CA CYS A 30 10.24 11.27 -5.36
C CYS A 30 10.35 11.82 -6.78
N LEU A 31 11.00 12.98 -6.93
CA LEU A 31 11.31 13.65 -8.19
C LEU A 31 12.57 13.09 -8.85
N THR A 32 13.48 12.51 -8.07
CA THR A 32 14.75 11.98 -8.58
C THR A 32 14.63 10.54 -9.09
N CYS A 33 13.61 9.81 -8.67
CA CYS A 33 13.49 8.39 -8.93
C CYS A 33 12.91 8.13 -10.32
N VAL A 34 13.44 7.12 -11.04
CA VAL A 34 12.75 6.59 -12.21
C VAL A 34 11.48 5.93 -11.71
N GLN A 35 10.35 6.45 -12.19
CA GLN A 35 9.03 5.92 -11.90
C GLN A 35 8.63 4.96 -13.01
N VAL A 36 8.31 3.72 -12.60
CA VAL A 36 7.83 2.68 -13.51
C VAL A 36 6.33 2.52 -13.29
N ASP A 37 5.57 2.56 -14.37
CA ASP A 37 4.14 2.28 -14.31
C ASP A 37 3.90 0.84 -13.88
N ILE A 38 3.05 0.67 -12.88
CA ILE A 38 2.56 -0.64 -12.50
C ILE A 38 1.46 -1.01 -13.47
N ASP A 39 1.56 -2.21 -14.06
CA ASP A 39 0.51 -2.73 -14.93
C ASP A 39 -0.87 -2.64 -14.25
N ARG A 40 -1.84 -2.09 -14.99
CA ARG A 40 -3.17 -1.79 -14.43
C ARG A 40 -3.91 -3.05 -13.98
N SER A 41 -3.72 -4.18 -14.68
CA SER A 41 -4.38 -5.43 -14.32
C SER A 41 -3.79 -6.00 -13.03
N LEU A 42 -2.46 -5.95 -12.89
CA LEU A 42 -1.77 -6.33 -11.66
C LEU A 42 -2.21 -5.46 -10.48
N LEU A 43 -2.28 -4.14 -10.69
CA LEU A 43 -2.70 -3.19 -9.67
C LEU A 43 -4.16 -3.42 -9.24
N ALA A 44 -5.06 -3.68 -10.20
CA ALA A 44 -6.46 -3.99 -9.91
C ALA A 44 -6.59 -5.25 -9.05
N ARG A 45 -5.82 -6.30 -9.38
CA ARG A 45 -5.78 -7.56 -8.63
C ARG A 45 -5.29 -7.35 -7.19
N GLN A 46 -4.18 -6.63 -7.01
CA GLN A 46 -3.63 -6.34 -5.67
C GLN A 46 -4.60 -5.51 -4.82
N ARG A 47 -5.28 -4.53 -5.42
CA ARG A 47 -6.30 -3.72 -4.74
C ARG A 47 -7.51 -4.55 -4.32
N ALA A 48 -7.94 -5.52 -5.14
CA ALA A 48 -9.02 -6.44 -4.76
C ALA A 48 -8.62 -7.31 -3.56
N GLN A 49 -7.43 -7.92 -3.61
CA GLN A 49 -6.91 -8.74 -2.51
C GLN A 49 -6.78 -7.94 -1.20
N ALA A 50 -6.29 -6.70 -1.26
CA ALA A 50 -6.20 -5.85 -0.07
C ALA A 50 -7.56 -5.48 0.52
N ARG A 51 -8.60 -5.31 -0.33
CA ARG A 51 -9.98 -5.07 0.14
C ARG A 51 -10.56 -6.31 0.82
N GLU A 52 -10.46 -7.47 0.17
CA GLU A 52 -10.92 -8.74 0.74
C GLU A 52 -10.26 -9.03 2.09
N TYR A 53 -8.95 -8.81 2.18
CA TYR A 53 -8.21 -8.96 3.44
C TYR A 53 -8.73 -8.02 4.53
N ARG A 54 -8.97 -6.75 4.20
CA ARG A 54 -9.51 -5.77 5.16
C ARG A 54 -10.93 -6.13 5.60
N GLU A 55 -11.80 -6.53 4.68
CA GLU A 55 -13.17 -6.96 4.98
C GLU A 55 -13.16 -8.18 5.90
N GLY A 56 -12.26 -9.14 5.67
CA GLY A 56 -12.07 -10.29 6.57
C GLY A 56 -11.57 -9.90 7.97
N LEU A 57 -10.68 -8.90 8.07
CA LEU A 57 -10.24 -8.36 9.35
C LEU A 57 -11.38 -7.64 10.08
N GLU A 58 -12.21 -6.88 9.37
CA GLU A 58 -13.37 -6.18 9.94
C GLU A 58 -14.43 -7.18 10.44
N ASP A 59 -14.70 -8.25 9.68
CA ASP A 59 -15.60 -9.33 10.10
C ASP A 59 -15.06 -10.09 11.33
N CYS A 60 -13.76 -10.39 11.35
CA CYS A 60 -13.11 -11.01 12.50
C CYS A 60 -13.15 -10.10 13.74
N ALA A 61 -12.88 -8.80 13.58
CA ALA A 61 -12.95 -7.81 14.66
C ALA A 61 -14.37 -7.68 15.20
N LYS A 62 -15.39 -7.68 14.32
CA LYS A 62 -16.80 -7.64 14.71
C LYS A 62 -17.18 -8.88 15.53
N LYS A 63 -16.84 -10.08 15.04
CA LYS A 63 -17.06 -11.33 15.78
C LYS A 63 -16.36 -11.36 17.13
N TRP A 64 -15.16 -10.78 17.23
CA TRP A 64 -14.46 -10.66 18.51
C TRP A 64 -15.18 -9.72 19.48
N LEU A 65 -15.64 -8.57 19.01
CA LEU A 65 -16.42 -7.62 19.82
C LEU A 65 -17.77 -8.20 20.25
N ASP A 66 -18.49 -8.86 19.35
CA ASP A 66 -19.78 -9.50 19.65
C ASP A 66 -19.64 -10.64 20.70
N ASN A 67 -18.46 -11.26 20.80
CA ASN A 67 -18.14 -12.29 21.81
C ASN A 67 -17.57 -11.71 23.12
N LEU A 68 -17.27 -10.41 23.19
CA LEU A 68 -16.79 -9.73 24.40
C LEU A 68 -17.93 -9.17 25.28
N ASP A 69 -19.18 -9.14 24.78
CA ASP A 69 -20.37 -8.65 25.51
C ASP A 69 -20.95 -9.64 26.55
N PHE A 70 -20.17 -10.62 27.02
CA PHE A 70 -20.59 -11.63 28.01
C PHE A 70 -19.64 -11.81 29.21
N THR A 71 -19.13 -10.71 29.77
CA THR A 71 -18.63 -10.67 31.16
C THR A 71 -19.11 -9.45 31.90
#